data_AF-A0A1I3V832-F1
#
_entry.id   AF-A0A1I3V832-F1
#
_cell.length_a   1.000
_cell.length_b   1.000
_cell.length_c   1.000
_cell.angle_alpha   90.00
_cell.angle_beta   90.00
_cell.angle_gamma   90.00
#
_symmetry.space_group_name_H-M   'P 1'
#
loop_
_entity.id
_entity.type
_entity.pdbx_description
1 polymer ?
#
loop_
_entity_poly.entity_id
_entity_poly.type
_entity_poly.pdbx_seq_one_letter_code
_entity_poly.pdbx_strand_id
1 'polypeptide(L)'
;MLKKTLIAAGLAVLLGAHAASAETIKIGATPGPHAQILEKVKEIAKTKGLDIEILEFSDYVVPNQALNDGELQANSFQHKPYLDNQIADRNTTSSMSATP
;
A
#
# COMPACT_ATOMS: atom_id res chain seq x y z
N MET A 1 -45.29 -28.38 -41.03
CA MET A 1 -44.06 -28.48 -40.21
C MET A 1 -43.26 -27.21 -40.38
N LEU A 2 -43.21 -26.41 -39.32
CA LEU A 2 -42.77 -25.02 -39.30
C LEU A 2 -41.31 -24.96 -38.83
N LYS A 3 -40.38 -24.53 -39.69
CA LYS A 3 -39.05 -24.05 -39.24
C LYS A 3 -38.85 -22.65 -39.82
N LYS A 4 -39.31 -21.67 -39.05
CA LYS A 4 -39.19 -20.22 -39.28
C LYS A 4 -37.91 -19.71 -38.58
N THR A 5 -37.23 -18.76 -39.24
CA THR A 5 -36.48 -17.59 -38.70
C THR A 5 -35.37 -17.81 -37.65
N LEU A 6 -34.11 -17.48 -37.95
CA LEU A 6 -33.46 -16.17 -37.74
C LEU A 6 -33.58 -15.65 -36.28
N ILE A 7 -32.45 -15.43 -35.61
CA ILE A 7 -32.03 -14.17 -34.94
C ILE A 7 -30.71 -14.38 -34.17
N ALA A 8 -29.84 -13.38 -34.30
CA ALA A 8 -28.51 -13.17 -33.72
C ALA A 8 -28.29 -13.72 -32.29
N ALA A 9 -27.26 -14.54 -32.14
CA ALA A 9 -26.66 -14.80 -30.83
C ALA A 9 -25.86 -13.55 -30.42
N GLY A 10 -26.35 -12.88 -29.38
CA GLY A 10 -25.87 -11.59 -28.90
C GLY A 10 -24.40 -11.61 -28.51
N LEU A 11 -23.67 -10.61 -28.99
CA LEU A 11 -22.47 -10.12 -28.35
C LEU A 11 -22.89 -9.43 -27.06
N ALA A 12 -23.12 -10.21 -26.00
CA ALA A 12 -23.16 -9.69 -24.65
C ALA A 12 -21.75 -9.19 -24.35
N VAL A 13 -21.53 -7.89 -24.55
CA VAL A 13 -20.36 -7.19 -24.04
C VAL A 13 -20.38 -7.43 -22.54
N LEU A 14 -19.52 -8.36 -22.10
CA LEU A 14 -19.03 -8.41 -20.74
C LEU A 14 -18.32 -7.07 -20.50
N LEU A 15 -19.09 -6.05 -20.12
CA LEU A 15 -18.56 -5.01 -19.25
C LEU A 15 -18.24 -5.74 -17.94
N GLY A 16 -17.10 -6.43 -17.94
CA GLY A 16 -16.44 -6.83 -16.72
C GLY A 16 -16.22 -5.55 -15.96
N ALA A 17 -17.09 -5.32 -14.98
CA ALA A 17 -16.84 -4.37 -13.92
C ALA A 17 -15.48 -4.78 -13.34
N HIS A 18 -14.42 -4.10 -13.80
CA HIS A 18 -13.20 -4.00 -13.04
C HIS A 18 -13.61 -3.27 -11.77
N ALA A 19 -14.06 -4.05 -10.78
CA ALA A 19 -13.98 -3.63 -9.41
C ALA A 19 -12.49 -3.37 -9.19
N ALA A 20 -12.09 -2.12 -9.37
CA ALA A 20 -10.77 -1.64 -8.99
C ALA A 20 -10.71 -1.84 -7.48
N SER A 21 -10.18 -3.00 -7.07
CA SER A 21 -9.91 -3.26 -5.68
C SER A 21 -8.91 -2.19 -5.26
N ALA A 22 -9.32 -1.29 -4.37
CA ALA A 22 -8.40 -0.32 -3.81
C ALA A 22 -7.24 -1.10 -3.20
N GLU A 23 -6.04 -0.84 -3.68
CA GLU A 23 -4.84 -1.51 -3.18
C GLU A 23 -4.60 -1.04 -1.75
N THR A 24 -4.46 -2.00 -0.82
CA THR A 24 -4.16 -1.70 0.59
C THR A 24 -2.76 -1.12 0.70
N ILE A 25 -2.64 0.05 1.32
CA ILE A 25 -1.36 0.74 1.55
C ILE A 25 -0.73 0.18 2.81
N LYS A 26 0.40 -0.52 2.67
CA LYS A 26 1.16 -1.08 3.78
C LYS A 26 2.19 -0.09 4.31
N ILE A 27 2.11 0.22 5.60
CA ILE A 27 3.02 1.16 6.27
C ILE A 27 3.69 0.45 7.45
N GLY A 28 5.03 0.40 7.43
CA GLY A 28 5.81 -0.14 8.55
C GLY A 28 6.02 0.88 9.67
N ALA A 29 5.91 0.49 10.93
CA ALA A 29 6.17 1.39 12.05
C ALA A 29 6.75 0.67 13.27
N THR A 30 7.37 1.43 14.17
CA THR A 30 7.71 0.92 15.50
C THR A 30 6.50 0.98 16.44
N PRO A 31 6.41 0.06 17.41
CA PRO A 31 5.39 0.12 18.45
C PRO A 31 5.44 1.44 19.23
N GLY A 32 4.28 1.85 19.74
CA GLY A 32 4.15 3.08 20.53
C GLY A 32 3.80 4.29 19.65
N PRO A 33 4.52 5.43 19.76
CA PRO A 33 4.06 6.68 19.14
C PRO A 33 3.83 6.60 17.62
N HIS A 34 4.70 5.92 16.87
CA HIS A 34 4.58 5.83 15.41
C HIS A 34 3.33 5.06 14.99
N ALA A 35 3.12 3.85 15.54
CA ALA A 35 1.91 3.08 15.29
C ALA A 35 0.64 3.81 15.75
N GLN A 36 0.65 4.44 16.93
CA GLN A 36 -0.49 5.20 17.47
C GLN A 36 -0.89 6.38 16.58
N ILE A 37 0.08 7.10 16.03
CA ILE A 37 -0.17 8.19 15.07
C ILE A 37 -0.76 7.60 13.79
N LEU A 38 -0.19 6.50 13.27
CA LEU A 38 -0.68 5.87 12.05
C LEU A 38 -2.11 5.32 12.19
N GLU A 39 -2.53 4.87 13.36
CA GLU A 39 -3.94 4.50 13.59
C GLU A 39 -4.88 5.69 13.37
N LYS A 40 -4.48 6.90 13.77
CA LYS A 40 -5.24 8.13 13.47
C LYS A 40 -5.17 8.52 12.00
N VAL A 41 -4.03 8.31 11.35
CA VAL A 41 -3.91 8.49 9.90
C VAL A 41 -4.82 7.52 9.17
N LYS A 42 -4.92 6.25 9.59
CA LYS A 42 -5.81 5.23 9.03
C LYS A 42 -7.27 5.62 9.15
N GLU A 43 -7.71 6.12 10.31
CA GLU A 43 -9.08 6.64 10.49
C GLU A 43 -9.40 7.74 9.46
N ILE A 44 -8.48 8.70 9.27
CA ILE A 44 -8.65 9.82 8.32
C ILE A 44 -8.58 9.31 6.87
N ALA A 45 -7.64 8.43 6.54
CA ALA A 45 -7.43 7.87 5.21
C ALA A 45 -8.65 7.10 4.71
N LYS A 46 -9.32 6.35 5.62
CA LYS A 46 -10.57 5.65 5.31
C LYS A 46 -11.67 6.58 4.83
N THR A 47 -11.78 7.80 5.38
CA THR A 47 -12.74 8.81 4.90
C THR A 47 -12.47 9.29 3.47
N LYS A 48 -11.24 9.08 2.98
CA LYS A 48 -10.79 9.40 1.63
C LYS A 48 -10.78 8.19 0.69
N GLY A 49 -11.32 7.06 1.12
CA GLY A 49 -11.36 5.83 0.31
C GLY A 49 -10.02 5.08 0.24
N LEU A 50 -9.09 5.37 1.15
CA LEU A 50 -7.82 4.66 1.24
C LEU A 50 -7.87 3.63 2.36
N ASP A 51 -7.35 2.43 2.09
CA ASP A 51 -7.19 1.37 3.08
C ASP A 51 -5.72 1.28 3.51
N ILE A 52 -5.47 1.30 4.82
CA ILE A 52 -4.12 1.28 5.38
C ILE A 52 -3.95 0.06 6.29
N GLU A 53 -2.92 -0.73 6.02
CA GLU A 53 -2.42 -1.80 6.87
C GLU A 53 -1.14 -1.33 7.56
N ILE A 54 -1.12 -1.38 8.90
CA ILE A 54 0.03 -0.98 9.71
C ILE A 54 0.76 -2.27 10.13
N LEU A 55 2.04 -2.36 9.79
CA LEU A 55 2.90 -3.48 10.14
C LEU A 55 3.91 -3.01 11.19
N GLU A 56 3.84 -3.58 12.39
CA GLU A 56 4.76 -3.23 13.46
C GLU A 56 6.07 -4.01 13.36
N PHE A 57 7.20 -3.30 13.44
CA PHE A 57 8.55 -3.85 13.43
C PHE A 57 9.25 -3.56 14.76
N SER A 58 9.90 -4.57 15.33
CA SER A 58 10.66 -4.44 16.58
C SER A 58 12.13 -4.04 16.38
N ASP A 59 12.60 -3.96 15.13
CA ASP A 59 13.96 -3.57 14.76
C ASP A 59 13.99 -2.41 13.74
N TYR A 60 15.19 -1.87 13.47
CA TYR A 60 15.39 -0.67 12.65
C TYR A 60 15.99 -0.95 11.26
N VAL A 61 16.29 -2.21 10.94
CA VAL A 61 16.92 -2.57 9.67
C VAL A 61 15.88 -3.03 8.68
N VAL A 62 14.98 -3.92 9.10
CA VAL A 62 13.96 -4.55 8.25
C VAL A 62 13.03 -3.52 7.58
N PRO A 63 12.56 -2.45 8.23
CA PRO A 63 11.58 -1.55 7.61
C PRO A 63 12.07 -0.83 6.35
N ASN A 64 13.38 -0.53 6.24
CA ASN A 64 13.94 0.09 5.04
C ASN A 64 14.18 -0.93 3.93
N GLN A 65 14.52 -2.18 4.27
CA GLN A 65 14.63 -3.26 3.31
C GLN A 65 13.26 -3.57 2.69
N ALA A 66 12.23 -3.76 3.51
CA ALA A 66 10.87 -4.03 3.06
C ALA A 66 10.29 -2.89 2.18
N LEU A 67 10.64 -1.63 2.49
CA LEU A 67 10.29 -0.48 1.64
C LEU A 67 11.03 -0.54 0.29
N ASN A 68 12.33 -0.81 0.29
CA ASN A 68 13.13 -0.89 -0.93
C ASN A 68 12.72 -2.08 -1.83
N ASP A 69 12.24 -3.16 -1.23
CA ASP A 69 11.74 -4.35 -1.93
C ASP A 69 10.29 -4.19 -2.43
N GLY A 70 9.63 -3.07 -2.08
CA GLY A 70 8.26 -2.76 -2.49
C GLY A 70 7.18 -3.49 -1.69
N GLU A 71 7.55 -4.16 -0.59
CA GLU A 71 6.60 -4.80 0.32
C GLU A 71 5.81 -3.78 1.17
N LEU A 72 6.42 -2.60 1.38
CA LEU A 72 5.80 -1.44 2.02
C LEU A 72 5.72 -0.28 1.02
N GLN A 73 4.70 0.56 1.16
CA GLN A 73 4.63 1.85 0.46
C GLN A 73 5.28 2.98 1.28
N ALA A 74 5.39 2.82 2.59
CA ALA A 74 6.08 3.76 3.46
C ALA A 74 6.52 3.10 4.77
N ASN A 75 7.40 3.76 5.52
CA ASN A 75 7.66 3.43 6.92
C ASN A 75 7.73 4.68 7.81
N SER A 76 7.47 4.53 9.12
CA SER A 76 7.61 5.56 10.14
C SER A 76 8.28 4.97 11.38
N PHE A 77 9.58 5.20 11.51
CA PHE A 77 10.37 4.74 12.66
C PHE A 77 11.69 5.51 12.87
N GLN A 78 12.18 6.18 11.82
CA GLN A 78 13.52 6.76 11.77
C GLN A 78 13.51 8.29 11.72
N HIS A 79 14.68 8.88 11.88
CA HIS A 79 14.97 10.29 11.63
C HIS A 79 15.94 10.45 10.46
N LYS A 80 16.04 11.65 9.87
CA LYS A 80 16.82 11.90 8.66
C LYS A 80 18.29 11.43 8.71
N PRO A 81 19.08 11.67 9.77
CA PRO A 81 20.46 11.18 9.82
C PRO A 81 20.61 9.67 9.69
N TYR A 82 19.63 8.90 10.19
CA TYR A 82 19.68 7.44 10.10
C TYR A 82 19.39 6.97 8.66
N LEU A 83 18.41 7.60 8.02
CA LEU A 83 18.09 7.36 6.61
C LEU A 83 19.28 7.69 5.71
N ASP A 84 19.93 8.85 5.91
CA ASP A 84 21.09 9.25 5.11
C ASP A 84 22.23 8.21 5.22
N ASN A 85 22.49 7.69 6.42
CA ASN A 85 23.47 6.62 6.63
C ASN A 85 23.07 5.30 5.96
N GLN A 86 21.80 4.89 6.06
CA GLN A 86 21.31 3.68 5.39
C GLN A 86 21.41 3.77 3.86
N ILE A 87 21.12 4.94 3.28
CA ILE A 87 21.30 5.18 1.84
C ILE A 87 22.77 5.01 1.45
N ALA A 88 23.68 5.61 2.23
CA ALA A 88 25.13 5.54 1.97
C ALA A 88 25.68 4.11 2.10
N ASP A 89 25.24 3.35 3.11
CA ASP A 89 25.79 2.04 3.42
C ASP A 89 25.14 0.90 2.61
N ARG A 90 23.86 1.04 2.23
CA ARG A 90 23.03 -0.07 1.76
C ARG A 90 22.27 0.19 0.46
N ASN A 91 22.50 1.33 -0.21
CA ASN A 91 21.81 1.70 -1.45
C ASN A 91 20.27 1.69 -1.33
N THR A 92 19.71 1.92 -0.14
CA THR A 92 18.26 2.04 0.03
C THR A 92 17.77 3.27 -0.72
N THR A 93 16.73 3.16 -1.55
CA THR A 93 16.21 4.30 -2.33
C THR A 93 15.39 5.25 -1.46
N SER A 94 15.55 6.57 -1.60
CA SER A 94 14.97 7.63 -0.74
C SER A 94 13.43 7.77 -0.75
N SER A 95 12.68 6.85 -1.34
CA SER A 95 11.24 7.06 -1.53
C SER A 95 10.44 6.62 -0.30
N MET A 96 9.89 7.62 0.42
CA MET A 96 8.74 7.49 1.32
C MET A 96 8.99 7.00 2.76
N SER A 97 10.04 7.50 3.42
CA SER A 97 10.11 7.48 4.89
C SER A 97 9.30 8.64 5.47
N ALA A 98 8.24 8.35 6.23
CA ALA A 98 7.45 9.32 6.97
C ALA A 98 8.04 9.53 8.38
N THR A 99 8.88 10.56 8.52
CA THR A 99 9.32 11.05 9.83
C THR A 99 8.14 11.74 10.53
N PRO A 100 7.83 11.44 11.80
CA PRO A 100 6.89 12.25 12.58
C PRO A 100 7.40 13.68 12.77
#